data_AF-A0A7W0YQV6-F1
#
_entry.id   AF-A0A7W0YQV6-F1
#
_cell.length_a   1.000
_cell.length_b   1.000
_cell.length_c   1.000
_cell.angle_alpha   90.00
_cell.angle_beta   90.00
_cell.angle_gamma   90.00
#
_symmetry.space_group_name_H-M   'P 1'
#
loop_
_entity.id
_entity.type
_entity.pdbx_description
1 polymer ?
#
loop_
_entity_poly.entity_id
_entity_poly.type
_entity_poly.pdbx_seq_one_letter_code
_entity_poly.pdbx_strand_id
1 'polypeptide(L)'
;PFIPGVLIPAAAFTVMALWPFIEARLTHDRADHQLLERPRDAPLRSAIGVTGLTFFVILTVAAGNDVAAIIFNVTVETLTNALRVAIVVVPPLAGLLTWRICRELRRRDAERAAGERGGSVRLRRNAEGGFEEIEQ
;
A
#
# COMPACT_ATOMS: atom_id res chain seq x y z
N PRO A 1 15.74 23.90 -15.29
CA PRO A 1 16.66 22.81 -14.84
C PRO A 1 16.21 21.45 -15.40
N PHE A 2 17.06 20.78 -16.18
CA PHE A 2 16.70 19.58 -16.95
C PHE A 2 16.31 18.39 -16.07
N ILE A 3 17.06 18.14 -14.99
CA ILE A 3 16.87 16.97 -14.11
C ILE A 3 15.46 16.94 -13.46
N PRO A 4 15.03 17.96 -12.69
CA PRO A 4 13.73 17.90 -12.03
C PRO A 4 12.55 18.10 -12.99
N GLY A 5 12.74 18.83 -14.09
CA GLY A 5 11.65 19.18 -15.01
C GLY A 5 11.40 18.15 -16.11
N VAL A 6 12.41 17.38 -16.52
CA VAL A 6 12.33 16.46 -17.65
C VAL A 6 12.69 15.04 -17.23
N LEU A 7 13.86 14.85 -16.61
CA LEU A 7 14.37 13.51 -16.32
C LEU A 7 13.49 12.75 -15.33
N ILE A 8 13.10 13.39 -14.20
CA ILE A 8 12.28 12.74 -13.17
C ILE A 8 10.89 12.37 -13.71
N PRO A 9 10.12 13.29 -14.33
CA PRO A 9 8.83 12.92 -14.93
C PRO A 9 8.96 11.86 -16.01
N ALA A 10 9.93 11.99 -16.93
CA ALA A 10 10.13 11.02 -17.99
C ALA A 10 10.43 9.62 -17.45
N ALA A 11 11.27 9.51 -16.41
CA ALA A 11 11.54 8.24 -15.75
C ALA A 11 10.28 7.65 -15.11
N ALA A 12 9.48 8.46 -14.39
CA ALA A 12 8.25 8.00 -13.76
C ALA A 12 7.23 7.47 -14.79
N PHE A 13 6.98 8.22 -15.87
CA PHE A 13 6.07 7.80 -16.94
C PHE A 13 6.60 6.56 -17.68
N THR A 14 7.91 6.47 -17.91
CA THR A 14 8.52 5.30 -18.54
C THR A 14 8.32 4.05 -17.68
N VAL A 15 8.54 4.15 -16.37
CA VAL A 15 8.32 3.02 -15.44
C VAL A 15 6.85 2.60 -15.43
N MET A 16 5.91 3.56 -15.40
CA MET A 16 4.47 3.25 -15.45
C MET A 16 4.06 2.60 -16.76
N ALA A 17 4.55 3.10 -17.90
CA ALA A 17 4.24 2.54 -19.21
C ALA A 17 4.81 1.12 -19.37
N LEU A 18 5.98 0.87 -18.80
CA LEU A 18 6.62 -0.45 -18.83
C LEU A 18 6.14 -1.39 -17.72
N TRP A 19 5.38 -0.91 -16.73
CA TRP A 19 4.91 -1.68 -15.58
C TRP A 19 4.31 -3.05 -15.94
N PRO A 20 3.35 -3.19 -16.88
CA PRO A 20 2.76 -4.50 -17.18
C PRO A 20 3.79 -5.52 -17.70
N PHE A 21 4.79 -5.06 -18.47
CA PHE A 21 5.85 -5.93 -18.99
C PHE A 21 6.85 -6.31 -17.90
N ILE A 22 7.19 -5.36 -17.02
CA ILE A 22 8.05 -5.60 -15.86
C ILE A 22 7.39 -6.61 -14.93
N GLU A 23 6.10 -6.42 -14.63
CA GLU A 23 5.33 -7.30 -13.77
C GLU A 23 5.24 -8.71 -14.35
N ALA A 24 4.80 -8.86 -15.61
CA ALA A 24 4.71 -10.16 -16.29
C ALA A 24 6.06 -10.88 -16.37
N ARG A 25 7.18 -10.14 -16.45
CA ARG A 25 8.54 -10.72 -16.45
C ARG A 25 8.95 -11.24 -15.09
N LEU A 26 8.54 -10.58 -14.00
CA LEU A 26 8.87 -10.96 -12.62
C LEU A 26 7.95 -12.07 -12.11
N THR A 27 6.64 -11.95 -12.30
CA THR A 27 5.64 -12.92 -11.86
C THR A 27 5.54 -14.14 -12.78
N HIS A 28 6.11 -14.04 -13.99
CA HIS A 28 5.97 -15.03 -15.07
C HIS A 28 4.51 -15.27 -15.48
N ASP A 29 3.63 -14.33 -15.15
CA ASP A 29 2.22 -14.43 -15.44
C ASP A 29 1.90 -13.93 -16.86
N ARG A 30 1.43 -14.86 -17.71
CA ARG A 30 1.12 -14.62 -19.13
C ARG A 30 -0.26 -15.16 -19.52
N ALA A 31 -1.09 -15.52 -18.53
CA ALA A 31 -2.44 -15.99 -18.81
C ALA A 31 -3.37 -14.83 -19.17
N ASP A 32 -4.45 -15.15 -19.88
CA ASP A 32 -5.51 -14.18 -20.15
C ASP A 32 -6.35 -13.96 -18.89
N HIS A 33 -6.29 -12.74 -18.34
CA HIS A 33 -7.03 -12.35 -17.14
C HIS A 33 -8.28 -11.56 -17.51
N GLN A 34 -9.46 -12.15 -17.29
CA GLN A 34 -10.76 -11.49 -17.51
C GLN A 34 -11.43 -11.00 -16.23
N LEU A 35 -10.94 -11.46 -15.07
CA LEU A 35 -11.42 -11.05 -13.76
C LEU A 35 -10.39 -10.14 -13.10
N LEU A 36 -10.87 -9.07 -12.47
CA LEU A 36 -10.01 -8.19 -11.70
C LEU A 36 -9.51 -8.91 -10.45
N GLU A 37 -8.20 -8.87 -10.25
CA GLU A 37 -7.58 -9.32 -9.02
C GLU A 37 -7.74 -8.26 -7.91
N ARG A 38 -8.07 -8.69 -6.70
CA ARG A 38 -8.23 -7.77 -5.58
C ARG A 38 -6.86 -7.27 -5.12
N PRO A 39 -6.72 -6.01 -4.68
CA PRO A 39 -5.43 -5.46 -4.23
C PRO A 39 -4.78 -6.24 -3.07
N ARG A 40 -5.58 -6.86 -2.19
CA ARG A 40 -5.04 -7.71 -1.12
C ARG A 40 -4.39 -8.99 -1.66
N ASP A 41 -4.86 -9.51 -2.79
CA ASP A 41 -4.44 -10.79 -3.37
C ASP A 41 -3.06 -10.69 -4.06
N ALA A 42 -2.67 -9.47 -4.49
CA ALA A 42 -1.34 -9.13 -5.01
C ALA A 42 -0.58 -8.09 -4.14
N PRO A 43 -0.04 -8.45 -2.95
CA PRO A 43 0.62 -7.53 -2.01
C PRO A 43 1.81 -6.80 -2.59
N LEU A 44 2.60 -7.44 -3.47
CA LEU A 44 3.79 -6.80 -4.04
C LEU A 44 3.38 -5.69 -5.02
N ARG A 45 2.45 -5.97 -5.95
CA ARG A 45 1.88 -4.97 -6.86
C ARG A 45 1.24 -3.82 -6.08
N SER A 46 0.42 -4.14 -5.07
CA SER A 46 -0.21 -3.12 -4.23
C SER A 46 0.80 -2.28 -3.46
N ALA A 47 1.86 -2.87 -2.92
CA ALA A 47 2.91 -2.13 -2.23
C ALA A 47 3.68 -1.18 -3.15
N ILE A 48 3.99 -1.61 -4.38
CA ILE A 48 4.67 -0.77 -5.37
C ILE A 48 3.76 0.38 -5.81
N GLY A 49 2.49 0.09 -6.06
CA GLY A 49 1.48 1.11 -6.35
C GLY A 49 1.36 2.16 -5.24
N VAL A 50 1.29 1.73 -3.97
CA VAL A 50 1.25 2.65 -2.82
C VAL A 50 2.54 3.44 -2.69
N THR A 51 3.70 2.82 -2.89
CA THR A 51 5.00 3.53 -2.88
C THR A 51 5.00 4.67 -3.92
N GLY A 52 4.60 4.39 -5.16
CA GLY A 52 4.52 5.40 -6.21
C GLY A 52 3.50 6.49 -5.92
N LEU A 53 2.31 6.11 -5.42
CA LEU A 53 1.25 7.05 -5.06
C LEU A 53 1.69 8.00 -3.93
N THR A 54 2.29 7.46 -2.87
CA THR A 54 2.79 8.26 -1.75
C THR A 54 3.90 9.21 -2.19
N PHE A 55 4.80 8.76 -3.05
CA PHE A 55 5.82 9.63 -3.65
C PHE A 55 5.19 10.79 -4.44
N PHE A 56 4.19 10.51 -5.27
CA PHE A 56 3.47 11.52 -6.03
C PHE A 56 2.73 12.53 -5.14
N VAL A 57 2.06 12.06 -4.07
CA VAL A 57 1.37 12.93 -3.11
C VAL A 57 2.35 13.87 -2.41
N ILE A 58 3.52 13.38 -1.99
CA ILE A 58 4.54 14.21 -1.34
C ILE A 58 5.07 15.28 -2.31
N LEU A 59 5.35 14.92 -3.57
CA LEU A 59 5.74 15.89 -4.59
C LEU A 59 4.66 16.94 -4.85
N THR A 60 3.39 16.54 -4.84
CA THR A 60 2.25 17.44 -5.02
C THR A 60 2.16 18.44 -3.85
N VAL A 61 2.32 17.96 -2.61
CA VAL A 61 2.37 18.84 -1.43
C VAL A 61 3.58 19.77 -1.49
N ALA A 62 4.73 19.28 -1.95
CA ALA A 62 5.93 20.07 -2.11
C ALA A 62 5.78 21.17 -3.17
N ALA A 63 4.98 20.95 -4.22
CA ALA A 63 4.65 21.98 -5.20
C ALA A 63 3.80 23.13 -4.61
N GLY A 64 3.03 22.84 -3.56
CA GLY A 64 2.22 23.83 -2.81
C GLY A 64 2.78 24.16 -1.43
N ASN A 65 4.10 24.03 -1.23
CA ASN A 65 4.77 24.22 0.06
C ASN A 65 4.48 25.59 0.70
N ASP A 66 4.37 26.66 -0.09
CA ASP A 66 4.11 28.01 0.41
C ASP A 66 2.75 28.11 1.13
N VAL A 67 1.70 27.54 0.51
CA VAL A 67 0.34 27.50 1.07
C VAL A 67 0.31 26.55 2.27
N ALA A 68 0.97 25.41 2.17
CA ALA A 68 1.09 24.48 3.29
C ALA A 68 1.81 25.12 4.49
N ALA A 69 2.86 25.92 4.27
CA ALA A 69 3.58 26.63 5.32
C ALA A 69 2.66 27.62 6.08
N ILE A 70 1.78 28.32 5.35
CA ILE A 70 0.77 29.21 5.94
C ILE A 70 -0.24 28.41 6.78
N ILE A 71 -0.77 27.29 6.25
CA ILE A 71 -1.76 26.45 6.94
C ILE A 71 -1.19 25.86 8.23
N PHE A 72 0.05 25.39 8.20
CA PHE A 72 0.72 24.77 9.34
C PHE A 72 1.40 25.79 10.27
N ASN A 73 1.39 27.08 9.93
CA ASN A 73 2.06 28.16 10.66
C ASN A 73 3.55 27.87 10.94
N VAL A 74 4.26 27.36 9.94
CA VAL A 74 5.69 27.04 9.98
C VAL A 74 6.43 27.77 8.87
N THR A 75 7.76 27.88 8.99
CA THR A 75 8.55 28.48 7.90
C THR A 75 8.60 27.55 6.67
N VAL A 76 8.67 28.14 5.48
CA VAL A 76 8.81 27.40 4.22
C VAL A 76 10.09 26.56 4.22
N GLU A 77 11.16 27.05 4.85
CA GLU A 77 12.42 26.31 4.97
C GLU A 77 12.25 25.05 5.83
N THR A 78 11.61 25.17 7.00
CA THR A 78 11.30 24.03 7.86
C THR A 78 10.47 22.99 7.11
N LEU A 79 9.43 23.42 6.40
CA LEU A 79 8.58 22.52 5.64
C LEU A 79 9.33 21.86 4.48
N THR A 80 10.18 22.61 3.78
CA THR A 80 11.00 22.09 2.67
C THR A 80 11.97 21.02 3.16
N ASN A 81 12.64 21.24 4.29
CA ASN A 81 13.54 20.25 4.88
C ASN A 81 12.78 19.00 5.35
N ALA A 82 11.59 19.17 5.93
CA ALA A 82 10.73 18.04 6.29
C ALA A 82 10.31 17.22 5.06
N LEU A 83 9.89 17.88 3.97
CA LEU A 83 9.48 17.21 2.73
C LEU A 83 10.65 16.49 2.03
N ARG A 84 11.88 17.01 2.12
CA ARG A 84 13.10 16.34 1.62
C ARG A 84 13.39 15.03 2.35
N VAL A 85 13.13 14.96 3.64
CA VAL A 85 13.24 13.71 4.40
C VAL A 85 12.04 12.80 4.06
N ALA A 86 10.84 13.37 4.01
CA ALA A 86 9.62 12.61 3.77
C ALA A 86 9.62 11.88 2.42
N ILE A 87 10.07 12.53 1.34
CA ILE A 87 10.09 11.94 0.00
C ILE A 87 10.97 10.68 -0.10
N VAL A 88 11.99 10.56 0.74
CA VAL A 88 12.88 9.38 0.78
C VAL A 88 12.35 8.32 1.74
N VAL A 89 11.79 8.73 2.88
CA VAL A 89 11.45 7.81 3.99
C VAL A 89 10.01 7.29 3.90
N VAL A 90 9.05 8.16 3.60
CA VAL A 90 7.62 7.83 3.69
C VAL A 90 7.18 6.85 2.60
N PRO A 91 7.59 6.96 1.32
CA PRO A 91 7.16 6.00 0.29
C PRO A 91 7.59 4.56 0.57
N PRO A 92 8.87 4.25 0.90
CA PRO A 92 9.28 2.88 1.24
C PRO A 92 8.55 2.33 2.47
N LEU A 93 8.33 3.17 3.49
CA LEU A 93 7.57 2.77 4.69
C LEU A 93 6.11 2.47 4.37
N ALA A 94 5.45 3.30 3.55
CA ALA A 94 4.08 3.08 3.11
C ALA A 94 3.97 1.78 2.30
N GLY A 95 4.87 1.54 1.35
CA GLY A 95 4.94 0.30 0.60
C GLY A 95 5.15 -0.93 1.48
N LEU A 96 6.09 -0.87 2.43
CA LEU A 96 6.34 -1.96 3.39
C LEU A 96 5.10 -2.27 4.24
N LEU A 97 4.44 -1.23 4.74
CA LEU A 97 3.23 -1.35 5.54
C LEU A 97 2.10 -1.99 4.71
N THR A 98 1.87 -1.51 3.48
CA THR A 98 0.88 -2.09 2.57
C THR A 98 1.18 -3.56 2.30
N TRP A 99 2.43 -3.91 2.01
CA TRP A 99 2.82 -5.30 1.78
C TRP A 99 2.51 -6.18 3.00
N ARG A 100 2.84 -5.71 4.21
CA ARG A 100 2.54 -6.43 5.47
C ARG A 100 1.04 -6.62 5.66
N ILE A 101 0.25 -5.56 5.46
CA ILE A 101 -1.22 -5.58 5.63
C ILE A 101 -1.84 -6.55 4.62
N CYS A 102 -1.55 -6.41 3.33
CA CYS A 102 -2.12 -7.27 2.29
C CYS A 102 -1.75 -8.75 2.52
N ARG A 103 -0.49 -9.03 2.90
CA ARG A 103 -0.05 -10.39 3.20
C ARG A 103 -0.81 -11.01 4.38
N GLU A 104 -1.02 -10.25 5.44
CA GLU A 104 -1.77 -10.70 6.62
C GLU A 104 -3.26 -10.89 6.32
N LEU A 105 -3.86 -9.99 5.52
CA LEU A 105 -5.25 -10.13 5.09
C LEU A 105 -5.48 -11.40 4.27
N ARG A 106 -4.60 -11.71 3.31
CA ARG A 106 -4.68 -12.98 2.55
C ARG A 106 -4.57 -14.20 3.44
N ARG A 107 -3.65 -14.17 4.41
CA ARG A 107 -3.47 -15.28 5.35
C ARG A 107 -4.75 -15.50 6.17
N ARG A 108 -5.35 -14.43 6.69
CA ARG A 108 -6.63 -14.51 7.43
C ARG A 108 -7.78 -15.02 6.57
N ASP A 109 -7.82 -14.62 5.31
CA ASP A 109 -8.84 -15.09 4.37
C ASP A 109 -8.64 -16.59 4.03
N ALA A 110 -7.39 -17.07 3.94
CA ALA A 110 -7.08 -18.49 3.78
C ALA A 110 -7.45 -19.32 5.03
N GLU A 111 -7.13 -18.84 6.24
CA GLU A 111 -7.50 -19.49 7.51
C GLU A 111 -9.04 -19.56 7.66
N ARG A 112 -9.77 -18.53 7.23
CA ARG A 112 -11.25 -18.57 7.19
C ARG A 112 -11.78 -19.58 6.17
N ALA A 113 -11.20 -19.63 4.97
CA ALA A 113 -11.62 -20.56 3.93
C ALA A 113 -11.32 -22.01 4.30
N ALA A 114 -10.27 -22.26 5.10
CA ALA A 114 -9.92 -23.57 5.63
C ALA A 114 -10.83 -24.03 6.80
N GLY A 115 -11.78 -23.19 7.24
CA GLY A 115 -12.65 -23.49 8.38
C GLY A 115 -12.03 -23.19 9.75
N GLU A 116 -10.71 -22.98 9.84
CA GLU A 116 -9.97 -22.76 11.10
C GLU A 116 -10.39 -21.51 11.88
N ARG A 117 -11.12 -20.59 11.24
CA ARG A 117 -11.74 -19.40 11.87
C ARG A 117 -13.18 -19.19 11.38
N GLY A 118 -13.78 -20.24 10.83
CA GLY A 118 -14.89 -20.19 9.90
C GLY A 118 -16.22 -20.68 10.46
N GLY A 119 -16.58 -20.27 11.68
CA GLY A 119 -17.94 -20.38 12.19
C GLY A 119 -18.26 -19.13 12.98
N SER A 120 -19.52 -18.68 12.98
CA SER A 120 -19.99 -17.82 14.05
C SER A 120 -19.75 -18.56 15.36
N VAL A 121 -18.67 -18.23 16.06
CA VAL A 121 -18.31 -18.83 17.35
C VAL A 121 -19.45 -18.54 18.30
N ARG A 122 -20.34 -19.52 18.46
CA ARG A 122 -21.46 -19.40 19.37
C ARG A 122 -20.94 -19.84 20.72
N LEU A 123 -20.45 -18.86 21.49
CA LEU A 123 -20.08 -19.09 22.87
C LEU A 123 -21.33 -19.50 23.64
N ARG A 124 -21.40 -20.76 24.06
CA ARG A 124 -22.42 -21.24 24.98
C ARG A 124 -21.86 -21.17 26.38
N ARG A 125 -22.61 -20.54 27.29
CA ARG A 125 -22.28 -20.59 28.72
C ARG A 125 -22.59 -22.00 29.24
N ASN A 126 -21.59 -22.67 29.80
CA ASN A 126 -21.76 -23.98 30.41
C ASN A 126 -22.39 -23.83 31.81
N ALA A 127 -22.88 -24.94 32.37
CA ALA A 127 -23.55 -24.94 33.68
C ALA A 127 -22.62 -24.59 34.85
N GLU A 128 -21.30 -24.71 34.64
CA GLU A 128 -20.25 -24.38 35.60
C GLU A 128 -19.83 -22.90 35.53
N GLY A 129 -20.38 -22.13 34.59
CA GLY A 129 -20.14 -20.70 34.41
C GLY A 129 -19.04 -20.32 33.40
N GLY A 130 -18.39 -21.31 32.77
CA GLY A 130 -17.43 -21.14 31.68
C GLY A 130 -18.09 -20.94 30.30
N PHE A 131 -17.27 -20.69 29.29
CA PHE A 131 -17.70 -20.55 27.89
C PHE A 131 -17.12 -21.67 27.04
N GLU A 132 -17.98 -22.36 26.29
CA GLU A 132 -17.59 -23.38 25.31
C GLU A 132 -17.89 -22.88 23.89
N GLU A 133 -16.94 -23.12 22.99
CA GLU A 133 -17.03 -22.78 21.58
C GLU A 133 -17.71 -23.92 20.84
N ILE A 134 -18.93 -23.67 20.33
CA ILE A 134 -19.65 -24.63 19.49
C ILE A 134 -19.33 -24.30 18.04
N GLU A 135 -18.46 -25.09 17.43
CA GLU A 135 -18.17 -25.06 15.99
C GLU A 135 -19.35 -25.68 15.22
N GLN A 136 -19.80 -25.03 14.13
CA GLN A 136 -20.85 -25.53 13.24
C GLN A 136 -20.25 -26.13 11.98
#